data_AF-A0A8S2YU52-F1
#
_entry.id   AF-A0A8S2YU52-F1
#
_cell.length_a   1.000
_cell.length_b   1.000
_cell.length_c   1.000
_cell.angle_alpha   90.00
_cell.angle_beta   90.00
_cell.angle_gamma   90.00
#
_symmetry.space_group_name_H-M   'P 1'
#
loop_
_entity.id
_entity.type
_entity.pdbx_description
1 polymer ?
#
loop_
_entity_poly.entity_id
_entity_poly.type
_entity_poly.pdbx_seq_one_letter_code
_entity_poly.pdbx_strand_id
1 'polypeptide(L)' 'TGGHGAAPHLATDVTVVLAQFLLSLQTIVSRNISPIDTAVISVGAIHSGSFGSLNVLPSEIRIGGTARSFTNE' A
#
# COMPACT_ATOMS: atom_id res chain seq x y z
N THR A 1 13.22 -2.97 -8.31
CA THR A 1 13.52 -4.38 -8.67
C THR A 1 13.57 -5.21 -7.40
N GLY A 2 13.28 -6.51 -7.48
CA GLY A 2 13.42 -7.41 -6.32
C GLY A 2 14.88 -7.80 -6.08
N GLY A 3 15.15 -8.62 -5.06
CA GLY A 3 16.52 -9.07 -4.79
C GLY A 3 16.64 -9.96 -3.56
N HIS A 4 17.88 -10.29 -3.17
CA HIS A 4 18.12 -11.09 -1.97
C HIS A 4 18.00 -10.21 -0.72
N GLY A 5 17.27 -10.67 0.29
CA GLY A 5 17.09 -9.97 1.57
C GLY A 5 18.37 -9.70 2.37
N ALA A 6 19.49 -10.37 2.05
CA ALA A 6 20.79 -10.12 2.65
C ALA A 6 21.56 -8.96 1.98
N ALA A 7 21.12 -8.51 0.80
CA ALA A 7 21.72 -7.41 0.05
C ALA A 7 20.67 -6.35 -0.35
N PRO A 8 19.97 -5.73 0.63
CA PRO A 8 18.86 -4.82 0.34
C PRO A 8 19.30 -3.57 -0.42
N HIS A 9 20.54 -3.12 -0.27
CA HIS A 9 21.11 -1.97 -0.99
C HIS A 9 21.23 -2.18 -2.51
N LEU A 10 21.10 -3.42 -2.99
CA LEU A 10 21.09 -3.76 -4.43
C LEU A 10 19.68 -3.92 -5.00
N ALA A 11 18.64 -3.74 -4.17
CA ALA A 11 17.26 -3.94 -4.55
C ALA A 11 16.39 -2.76 -4.10
N THR A 12 15.16 -2.72 -4.62
CA THR A 12 14.13 -1.79 -4.13
C THR A 12 13.13 -2.61 -3.34
N ASP A 13 13.14 -2.46 -2.02
CA ASP A 13 12.17 -3.15 -1.17
C ASP A 13 10.79 -2.49 -1.30
N VAL A 14 9.96 -3.07 -2.17
CA VAL A 14 8.60 -2.60 -2.40
C VAL A 14 7.72 -2.76 -1.16
N THR A 15 8.03 -3.68 -0.23
CA THR A 15 7.21 -3.89 0.98
C THR A 15 7.26 -2.68 1.91
N VAL A 16 8.42 -2.03 2.01
CA VAL A 16 8.59 -0.76 2.74
C VAL A 16 7.81 0.36 2.07
N VAL A 17 7.83 0.42 0.73
CA VAL A 17 7.06 1.41 -0.04
C VAL A 17 5.56 1.22 0.19
N LEU A 18 5.07 -0.02 0.21
CA LEU A 18 3.68 -0.32 0.53
C LEU A 18 3.30 0.17 1.93
N ALA A 19 4.14 -0.06 2.94
CA ALA A 19 3.84 0.39 4.29
C ALA A 19 3.65 1.92 4.35
N GLN A 20 4.55 2.68 3.71
CA GLN A 20 4.41 4.13 3.59
C GLN A 20 3.15 4.53 2.83
N PHE A 21 2.89 3.88 1.68
CA PHE A 21 1.69 4.13 0.88
C PHE A 21 0.40 3.93 1.70
N LEU A 22 0.30 2.84 2.47
CA LEU A 22 -0.90 2.56 3.27
C LEU A 22 -1.14 3.62 4.35
N LEU A 23 -0.07 4.06 5.02
CA LEU A 23 -0.15 5.12 6.03
C LEU A 23 -0.55 6.46 5.39
N SER A 24 0.08 6.82 4.27
CA SER A 24 -0.29 8.02 3.52
C SER A 24 -1.72 7.97 3.01
N LEU A 25 -2.21 6.81 2.58
CA LEU A 25 -3.58 6.65 2.10
C LEU A 25 -4.62 7.02 3.17
N GLN A 26 -4.36 6.70 4.45
CA GLN A 26 -5.25 7.07 5.55
C GLN A 26 -5.37 8.58 5.77
N THR A 27 -4.38 9.35 5.29
CA THR A 27 -4.40 10.81 5.40
C THR A 27 -5.41 11.46 4.47
N ILE A 28 -5.84 10.79 3.40
CA ILE A 28 -6.80 11.35 2.44
C ILE A 28 -8.12 11.64 3.16
N VAL A 29 -8.75 10.63 3.76
CA VAL A 29 -10.02 10.84 4.48
C VAL A 29 -9.81 11.72 5.71
N SER A 30 -8.73 11.51 6.46
CA SER A 30 -8.57 12.22 7.73
C SER A 30 -8.17 13.69 7.58
N ARG A 31 -7.45 14.10 6.53
CA ARG A 31 -6.89 15.46 6.37
C ARG A 31 -7.39 16.22 5.13
N ASN A 32 -7.88 15.53 4.10
CA ASN A 32 -8.28 16.18 2.85
C ASN A 32 -9.81 16.21 2.63
N ILE A 33 -10.57 15.43 3.40
CA ILE A 33 -12.04 15.45 3.35
C ILE A 33 -12.56 16.33 4.49
N SER A 34 -13.57 17.14 4.19
CA SER A 34 -14.24 17.95 5.21
C SER A 34 -14.79 17.05 6.33
N PRO A 35 -14.64 17.40 7.62
CA PRO A 35 -15.14 16.57 8.72
C PRO A 35 -16.65 16.35 8.73
N ILE A 36 -17.42 17.16 7.98
CA ILE A 36 -18.87 17.02 7.83
C ILE A 36 -19.28 16.16 6.62
N ASP A 37 -18.35 15.89 5.71
CA ASP A 37 -18.58 15.06 4.54
C ASP A 37 -18.22 13.59 4.85
N THR A 38 -18.89 12.65 4.19
CA THR A 38 -18.62 11.22 4.39
C THR A 38 -17.82 10.67 3.23
N ALA A 39 -16.64 10.12 3.54
CA ALA A 39 -15.84 9.36 2.60
C ALA A 39 -15.21 8.14 3.29
N VAL A 40 -15.02 7.06 2.53
CA VAL A 40 -14.34 5.84 2.97
C VAL A 40 -13.36 5.41 1.90
N ILE A 41 -12.15 5.03 2.32
CA ILE A 41 -11.17 4.35 1.50
C ILE A 41 -10.75 3.09 2.26
N SER A 42 -10.87 1.94 1.59
CA SER A 42 -10.55 0.64 2.17
C SER A 42 -9.59 -0.12 1.28
N VAL A 43 -8.50 -0.63 1.87
CA VAL A 43 -7.63 -1.61 1.21
C VAL A 43 -8.15 -2.99 1.58
N GLY A 44 -8.68 -3.71 0.59
CA GLY A 44 -9.33 -5.01 0.77
C GLY A 44 -8.43 -6.20 0.47
N ALA A 45 -7.37 -6.01 -0.32
CA ALA A 45 -6.43 -7.07 -0.67
C ALA A 45 -5.03 -6.50 -0.91
N ILE A 46 -4.02 -7.22 -0.44
CA ILE A 46 -2.62 -6.95 -0.71
C ILE A 46 -1.96 -8.27 -1.06
N HIS A 47 -1.19 -8.30 -2.14
CA HIS A 47 -0.38 -9.44 -2.49
C HIS A 47 1.01 -9.00 -2.92
N SER A 48 2.04 -9.61 -2.32
CA SER A 48 3.44 -9.43 -2.69
C SER A 48 4.28 -10.56 -2.10
N GLY A 49 5.37 -10.91 -2.78
CA GLY A 49 6.30 -11.94 -2.34
C GLY A 49 5.70 -13.34 -2.29
N SER A 50 6.44 -14.28 -1.71
CA SER A 50 6.03 -15.67 -1.56
C SER A 50 6.43 -16.18 -0.18
N PHE A 51 5.51 -16.87 0.50
CA PHE A 51 5.80 -17.52 1.77
C PHE A 51 6.82 -18.65 1.66
N GLY A 52 7.03 -19.21 0.46
CA GLY A 52 8.08 -20.19 0.19
C GLY A 52 9.48 -19.58 0.00
N SER A 53 9.61 -18.25 0.03
CA SER A 53 10.87 -17.55 -0.28
C SER A 53 11.01 -16.27 0.55
N LEU A 54 11.04 -16.42 1.89
CA LEU A 54 11.09 -15.30 2.84
C LEU A 54 12.40 -14.49 2.80
N ASN A 55 13.44 -15.02 2.14
CA ASN A 55 14.73 -14.35 1.95
C ASN A 55 14.80 -13.54 0.64
N VAL A 56 13.70 -13.41 -0.10
CA VAL A 56 13.62 -12.67 -1.35
C VAL A 56 12.76 -11.41 -1.17
N LEU A 57 13.33 -10.26 -1.50
CA LEU A 57 12.61 -8.99 -1.60
C LEU A 57 11.79 -9.00 -2.89
N PRO A 58 10.46 -8.83 -2.82
CA PRO A 58 9.63 -8.82 -4.01
C PRO A 58 9.92 -7.61 -4.89
N SER A 59 9.59 -7.72 -6.18
CA SER A 59 9.72 -6.63 -7.15
C SER A 59 8.40 -5.92 -7.45
N GLU A 60 7.27 -6.53 -7.08
CA GLU A 60 5.92 -6.08 -7.41
C GLU A 60 5.01 -6.22 -6.19
N ILE A 61 4.05 -5.31 -6.09
CA ILE A 61 2.94 -5.36 -5.14
C ILE A 61 1.66 -5.13 -5.90
N ARG A 62 0.64 -5.93 -5.60
CA ARG A 62 -0.73 -5.71 -6.05
C ARG A 62 -1.58 -5.32 -4.86
N ILE A 63 -2.25 -4.18 -4.99
CA ILE A 63 -3.14 -3.63 -3.98
C ILE A 63 -4.53 -3.53 -4.61
N GLY A 64 -5.53 -4.08 -3.95
CA GLY A 64 -6.93 -3.98 -4.32
C GLY A 64 -7.74 -3.33 -3.20
N GLY A 65 -8.69 -2.47 -3.54
CA GLY A 65 -9.46 -1.72 -2.56
C GLY A 65 -10.71 -1.09 -3.15
N THR A 66 -11.42 -0.35 -2.30
CA THR A 66 -12.63 0.37 -2.65
C THR A 66 -12.59 1.78 -2.08
N ALA A 67 -13.29 2.69 -2.75
CA ALA A 67 -13.60 4.02 -2.23
C ALA A 67 -15.11 4.25 -2.30
N ARG A 68 -15.62 5.08 -1.40
CA ARG A 68 -17.03 5.52 -1.34
C ARG A 68 -17.07 6.99 -0.94
N SER A 69 -17.99 7.73 -1.56
CA SER A 69 -18.38 9.10 -1.21
C SER A 69 -19.88 9.25 -1.45
N PHE A 70 -20.53 10.23 -0.80
CA PHE A 70 -21.91 10.62 -1.11
C PHE A 70 -21.99 11.78 -2.13
N THR A 71 -20.85 12.36 -2.50
CA THR A 71 -20.72 13.42 -3.51
C THR A 71 -19.90 12.91 -4.70
N ASN A 72 -20.09 13.54 -5.86
CA ASN A 72 -19.37 13.21 -7.09
C ASN A 72 -18.15 14.11 -7.33
N GLU A 73 -18.09 15.27 -6.67
CA GLU A 73 -16.85 16.03 -6.48
C GLU A 73 -15.88 15.27 -5.56
#